data_AF-A0A2R5F2Q9-F1
#
_entry.id   AF-A0A2R5F2Q9-F1
#
_cell.length_a   1.000
_cell.length_b   1.000
_cell.length_c   1.000
_cell.angle_alpha   90.00
_cell.angle_beta   90.00
_cell.angle_gamma   90.00
#
_symmetry.space_group_name_H-M   'P 1'
#
loop_
_entity.id
_entity.type
_entity.pdbx_description
1 polymer ?
#
loop_
_entity_poly.entity_id
_entity_poly.type
_entity_poly.pdbx_seq_one_letter_code
_entity_poly.pdbx_strand_id
1 'polypeptide(L)'
;MQAQDHQWFFRLVERCGTTPAERLVGVFGVVEHLIQAPEFRSRIVSEFPAGLNCLYSSEDLNGFLAEAAEAAGMVEPTALARQLNILLHGAIAEELRNPRSGALRQAAAVAQVVVANSGPQKTKHSLARNVGWAAVGGAAAMLLAVVIGLPALHTATVSANVVAQAGRPQALVPVGVSPDEIDAALALHEKIERGICRAPHLLVLPPGQVTAYMNAIEARTPDDPVADGRNLRAFLAWFDTIKSTECYDPPLNGHTAVKWSKS
;
A
#
# COMPACT_ATOMS: atom_id res chain seq x y z
N MET A 1 36.87 2.84 -3.31
CA MET A 1 36.75 1.99 -2.11
C MET A 1 35.29 1.81 -1.66
N GLN A 2 34.28 2.04 -2.54
CA GLN A 2 32.84 1.99 -2.20
C GLN A 2 32.17 0.65 -2.59
N ALA A 3 32.71 -0.11 -3.55
CA ALA A 3 32.07 -1.33 -4.05
C ALA A 3 32.03 -2.50 -3.04
N GLN A 4 32.91 -2.51 -2.03
CA GLN A 4 32.90 -3.55 -0.99
C GLN A 4 31.79 -3.34 0.04
N ASP A 5 31.29 -2.11 0.18
CA ASP A 5 30.27 -1.77 1.16
C ASP A 5 28.88 -2.27 0.72
N HIS A 6 28.52 -2.17 -0.55
CA HIS A 6 27.19 -2.61 -0.99
C HIS A 6 27.02 -4.13 -0.93
N GLN A 7 28.09 -4.88 -1.20
CA GLN A 7 28.03 -6.34 -1.16
C GLN A 7 27.82 -6.91 0.25
N TRP A 8 28.28 -6.23 1.32
CA TRP A 8 28.04 -6.75 2.67
C TRP A 8 26.58 -6.64 3.06
N PHE A 9 25.89 -5.58 2.60
CA PHE A 9 24.47 -5.39 2.86
C PHE A 9 23.64 -6.54 2.27
N PHE A 10 23.84 -6.87 0.99
CA PHE A 10 23.10 -7.96 0.34
C PHE A 10 23.38 -9.32 1.00
N ARG A 11 24.62 -9.60 1.39
CA ARG A 11 24.95 -10.82 2.16
C ARG A 11 24.27 -10.88 3.53
N LEU A 12 24.00 -9.73 4.15
CA LEU A 12 23.27 -9.67 5.40
C LEU A 12 21.79 -10.00 5.18
N VAL A 13 21.18 -9.45 4.12
CA VAL A 13 19.80 -9.75 3.73
C VAL A 13 19.61 -11.23 3.36
N GLU A 14 20.56 -11.82 2.64
CA GLU A 14 20.54 -13.25 2.29
C GLU A 14 20.50 -14.17 3.52
N ARG A 15 21.06 -13.74 4.65
CA ARG A 15 21.06 -14.50 5.91
C ARG A 15 19.75 -14.37 6.70
N CYS A 16 18.92 -13.38 6.40
CA CYS A 16 17.66 -13.15 7.12
C CYS A 16 16.52 -14.07 6.67
N GLY A 17 16.65 -14.74 5.51
CA GLY A 17 15.60 -15.56 4.92
C GLY A 17 16.13 -16.83 4.27
N THR A 18 15.48 -17.96 4.57
CA THR A 18 15.74 -19.26 3.92
C THR A 18 15.16 -19.30 2.52
N THR A 19 14.03 -18.62 2.30
CA THR A 19 13.37 -18.53 1.00
C THR A 19 13.62 -17.18 0.32
N PRO A 20 13.58 -17.09 -1.02
CA PRO A 20 13.70 -15.81 -1.71
C PRO A 20 12.61 -14.80 -1.31
N ALA A 21 11.39 -15.27 -1.06
CA ALA A 21 10.29 -14.44 -0.56
C ALA A 21 10.55 -13.86 0.84
N GLU A 22 11.16 -14.64 1.75
CA GLU A 22 11.59 -14.14 3.06
C GLU A 22 12.65 -13.05 2.92
N ARG A 23 13.57 -13.15 1.95
CA ARG A 23 14.62 -12.15 1.73
C ARG A 23 14.05 -10.80 1.26
N LEU A 24 13.00 -10.82 0.43
CA LEU A 24 12.28 -9.61 0.01
C LEU A 24 11.72 -8.81 1.19
N VAL A 25 11.25 -9.50 2.24
CA VAL A 25 10.74 -8.88 3.47
C VAL A 25 11.89 -8.60 4.45
N GLY A 26 12.89 -9.48 4.50
CA GLY A 26 14.01 -9.41 5.44
C GLY A 26 14.84 -8.14 5.28
N VAL A 27 14.88 -7.54 4.08
CA VAL A 27 15.56 -6.27 3.83
C VAL A 27 15.13 -5.16 4.79
N PHE A 28 13.85 -5.08 5.12
CA PHE A 28 13.32 -4.07 6.05
C PHE A 28 13.87 -4.26 7.47
N GLY A 29 13.94 -5.51 7.93
CA GLY A 29 14.48 -5.85 9.25
C GLY A 29 15.99 -5.62 9.35
N VAL A 30 16.74 -5.89 8.28
CA VAL A 30 18.18 -5.57 8.21
C VAL A 30 18.38 -4.07 8.35
N VAL A 31 17.66 -3.28 7.57
CA VAL A 31 17.76 -1.81 7.62
C VAL A 31 17.34 -1.27 8.98
N GLU A 32 16.30 -1.83 9.60
CA GLU A 32 15.88 -1.45 10.96
C GLU A 32 17.02 -1.65 11.97
N HIS A 33 17.67 -2.82 11.96
CA HIS A 33 18.80 -3.09 12.85
C HIS A 33 19.96 -2.13 12.62
N LEU A 34 20.25 -1.81 11.35
CA LEU A 34 21.30 -0.86 11.00
C LEU A 34 20.97 0.56 11.46
N ILE A 35 19.74 1.04 11.30
CA ILE A 35 19.33 2.38 11.74
C ILE A 35 19.30 2.50 13.27
N GLN A 36 19.10 1.40 13.98
CA GLN A 36 19.18 1.38 15.45
C GLN A 36 20.62 1.41 15.97
N ALA A 37 21.61 0.98 15.17
CA ALA A 37 23.03 1.08 15.51
C ALA A 37 23.53 2.54 15.39
N PRO A 38 24.02 3.18 16.47
CA PRO A 38 24.36 4.61 16.47
C PRO A 38 25.38 5.02 15.39
N GLU A 39 26.38 4.20 15.14
CA GLU A 39 27.41 4.43 14.13
C GLU A 39 26.85 4.42 12.70
N PHE A 40 25.84 3.59 12.43
CA PHE A 40 25.19 3.51 11.13
C PHE A 40 24.15 4.62 10.98
N ARG A 41 23.38 4.91 12.03
CA ARG A 41 22.41 6.00 12.04
C ARG A 41 23.04 7.33 11.64
N SER A 42 24.20 7.67 12.23
CA SER A 42 24.89 8.93 11.93
C SER A 42 25.31 9.02 10.46
N ARG A 43 25.83 7.93 9.87
CA ARG A 43 26.19 7.86 8.45
C ARG A 43 24.97 8.00 7.55
N ILE A 44 23.91 7.26 7.84
CA ILE A 44 22.66 7.32 7.09
C ILE A 44 22.10 8.74 7.12
N VAL A 45 21.98 9.37 8.29
CA VAL A 45 21.49 10.76 8.42
C VAL A 45 22.34 11.74 7.61
N SER A 46 23.67 11.56 7.57
CA SER A 46 24.56 12.45 6.81
C SER A 46 24.39 12.34 5.29
N GLU A 47 23.92 11.20 4.79
CA GLU A 47 23.72 10.95 3.37
C GLU A 47 22.25 11.10 2.93
N PHE A 48 21.31 11.14 3.88
CA PHE A 48 19.87 11.27 3.65
C PHE A 48 19.47 12.73 3.41
N PRO A 49 19.97 13.33 2.31
CA PRO A 49 19.07 13.66 1.20
C PRO A 49 19.57 13.21 -0.18
N ALA A 50 20.83 12.76 -0.29
CA ALA A 50 21.48 12.36 -1.55
C ALA A 50 21.25 10.90 -1.93
N GLY A 51 20.58 10.13 -1.07
CA GLY A 51 20.28 8.70 -1.24
C GLY A 51 21.11 7.81 -0.32
N LEU A 52 20.67 6.57 -0.12
CA LEU A 52 21.26 5.60 0.82
C LEU A 52 22.54 4.91 0.29
N ASN A 53 23.37 5.67 -0.41
CA ASN A 53 24.55 5.16 -1.11
C ASN A 53 25.61 4.57 -0.16
N CYS A 54 25.55 4.80 1.15
CA CYS A 54 26.35 4.09 2.14
C CYS A 54 25.99 2.62 2.32
N LEU A 55 24.73 2.25 2.07
CA LEU A 55 24.23 0.89 2.24
C LEU A 55 24.17 0.16 0.90
N TYR A 56 23.61 0.82 -0.12
CA TYR A 56 23.38 0.27 -1.45
C TYR A 56 23.12 1.39 -2.45
N SER A 57 23.35 1.15 -3.73
CA SER A 57 22.75 1.99 -4.76
C SER A 57 21.28 1.57 -5.00
N SER A 58 20.43 2.51 -5.42
CA SER A 58 19.03 2.19 -5.74
C SER A 58 18.92 1.19 -6.90
N GLU A 59 19.87 1.22 -7.84
CA GLU A 59 19.94 0.27 -8.95
C GLU A 59 20.29 -1.15 -8.46
N ASP A 60 21.33 -1.28 -7.62
CA ASP A 60 21.74 -2.56 -7.06
C ASP A 60 20.64 -3.17 -6.19
N LEU A 61 19.96 -2.35 -5.37
CA LEU A 61 18.85 -2.83 -4.56
C LEU A 61 17.68 -3.31 -5.42
N ASN A 62 17.30 -2.55 -6.45
CA ASN A 62 16.24 -2.97 -7.37
C ASN A 62 16.61 -4.28 -8.08
N GLY A 63 17.86 -4.43 -8.51
CA GLY A 63 18.36 -5.66 -9.14
C GLY A 63 18.27 -6.86 -8.20
N PHE A 64 18.81 -6.72 -6.97
CA PHE A 64 18.74 -7.76 -5.95
C PHE A 64 17.29 -8.17 -5.61
N LEU A 65 16.40 -7.20 -5.44
CA LEU A 65 14.99 -7.48 -5.14
C LEU A 65 14.27 -8.13 -6.33
N ALA A 66 14.60 -7.74 -7.56
CA ALA A 66 14.04 -8.36 -8.76
C ALA A 66 14.49 -9.82 -8.91
N GLU A 67 15.77 -10.11 -8.70
CA GLU A 67 16.32 -11.48 -8.70
C GLU A 67 15.68 -12.35 -7.61
N ALA A 68 15.51 -11.81 -6.40
CA ALA A 68 14.85 -12.51 -5.31
C ALA A 68 13.36 -12.76 -5.61
N ALA A 69 12.67 -11.81 -6.25
CA ALA A 69 11.29 -11.96 -6.68
C ALA A 69 11.13 -12.97 -7.82
N GLU A 70 12.06 -13.01 -8.77
CA GLU A 70 12.10 -13.99 -9.84
C GLU A 70 12.33 -15.40 -9.28
N ALA A 71 13.29 -15.56 -8.36
CA ALA A 71 13.56 -16.82 -7.67
C ALA A 71 12.37 -17.27 -6.78
N ALA A 72 11.54 -16.33 -6.32
CA ALA A 72 10.29 -16.63 -5.63
C ALA A 72 9.13 -16.98 -6.58
N GLY A 73 9.33 -16.88 -7.90
CA GLY A 73 8.32 -17.16 -8.93
C GLY A 73 7.24 -16.09 -9.03
N MET A 74 7.54 -14.83 -8.72
CA MET A 74 6.57 -13.72 -8.78
C MET A 74 6.20 -13.36 -10.23
N VAL A 75 4.98 -12.90 -10.45
CA VAL A 75 4.45 -12.63 -11.81
C VAL A 75 5.13 -11.43 -12.47
N GLU A 76 5.38 -10.37 -11.70
CA GLU A 76 6.07 -9.16 -12.18
C GLU A 76 7.23 -8.78 -11.24
N PRO A 77 8.38 -9.49 -11.33
CA PRO A 77 9.50 -9.31 -10.39
C PRO A 77 10.02 -7.87 -10.32
N THR A 78 10.20 -7.23 -11.47
CA THR A 78 10.73 -5.86 -11.55
C THR A 78 9.76 -4.83 -10.99
N ALA A 79 8.44 -5.02 -11.18
CA ALA A 79 7.43 -4.12 -10.63
C ALA A 79 7.36 -4.23 -9.11
N LEU A 80 7.38 -5.47 -8.59
CA LEU A 80 7.44 -5.75 -7.16
C LEU A 80 8.69 -5.15 -6.51
N ALA A 81 9.86 -5.32 -7.14
CA ALA A 81 11.12 -4.77 -6.66
C ALA A 81 11.05 -3.25 -6.45
N ARG A 82 10.50 -2.51 -7.44
CA ARG A 82 10.32 -1.06 -7.34
C ARG A 82 9.36 -0.67 -6.21
N GLN A 83 8.24 -1.38 -6.07
CA GLN A 83 7.26 -1.12 -4.99
C GLN A 83 7.90 -1.31 -3.61
N LEU A 84 8.65 -2.40 -3.42
CA LEU A 84 9.36 -2.67 -2.17
C LEU A 84 10.45 -1.63 -1.90
N ASN A 85 11.16 -1.19 -2.94
CA ASN A 85 12.19 -0.18 -2.81
C ASN A 85 11.62 1.20 -2.41
N ILE A 86 10.50 1.62 -3.02
CA ILE A 86 9.77 2.85 -2.62
C ILE A 86 9.31 2.76 -1.17
N LEU A 87 8.69 1.63 -0.80
CA LEU A 87 8.20 1.39 0.55
C LEU A 87 9.34 1.45 1.58
N LEU A 88 10.50 0.86 1.26
CA LEU A 88 11.68 0.88 2.12
C LEU A 88 12.21 2.29 2.31
N HIS A 89 12.36 3.07 1.24
CA HIS A 89 12.83 4.46 1.33
C HIS A 89 11.89 5.33 2.16
N GLY A 90 10.57 5.20 1.99
CA GLY A 90 9.58 5.91 2.79
C GLY A 90 9.67 5.54 4.27
N ALA A 91 9.82 4.25 4.58
CA ALA A 91 9.96 3.78 5.95
C ALA A 91 11.26 4.27 6.62
N ILE A 92 12.36 4.31 5.88
CA ILE A 92 13.64 4.87 6.37
C ILE A 92 13.49 6.35 6.66
N ALA A 93 12.94 7.12 5.71
CA ALA A 93 12.71 8.55 5.89
C ALA A 93 11.91 8.84 7.16
N GLU A 94 10.85 8.06 7.38
CA GLU A 94 9.99 8.19 8.55
C GLU A 94 10.69 7.77 9.86
N GLU A 95 11.50 6.70 9.85
CA GLU A 95 12.26 6.27 11.04
C GLU A 95 13.42 7.24 11.39
N LEU A 96 13.95 7.95 10.39
CA LEU A 96 14.94 9.01 10.61
C LEU A 96 14.28 10.27 11.17
N ARG A 97 13.13 10.68 10.61
CA ARG A 97 12.32 11.83 11.06
C ARG A 97 11.74 11.62 12.46
N ASN A 98 11.17 10.45 12.69
CA ASN A 98 10.50 10.03 13.91
C ASN A 98 11.19 8.77 14.47
N PRO A 99 12.26 8.93 15.25
CA PRO A 99 13.00 7.79 15.79
C PRO A 99 12.08 6.91 16.66
N ARG A 100 12.15 5.59 16.46
CA ARG A 100 11.34 4.58 17.17
C ARG A 100 9.86 4.59 16.81
N SER A 101 9.48 5.21 15.68
CA SER A 101 8.13 5.12 15.13
C SER A 101 7.78 3.66 14.77
N GLY A 102 8.79 2.84 14.46
CA GLY A 102 8.59 1.47 14.01
C GLY A 102 8.07 1.42 12.57
N ALA A 103 8.32 2.48 11.80
CA ALA A 103 7.90 2.61 10.40
C ALA A 103 8.46 1.46 9.55
N LEU A 104 9.70 1.02 9.80
CA LEU A 104 10.30 -0.12 9.11
C LEU A 104 9.59 -1.44 9.39
N ARG A 105 9.11 -1.67 10.63
CA ARG A 105 8.34 -2.88 10.97
C ARG A 105 6.96 -2.87 10.32
N GLN A 106 6.32 -1.71 10.29
CA GLN A 106 5.01 -1.56 9.62
C GLN A 106 5.17 -1.77 8.11
N ALA A 107 6.19 -1.18 7.50
CA ALA A 107 6.53 -1.39 6.10
C ALA A 107 6.86 -2.85 5.79
N ALA A 108 7.57 -3.56 6.67
CA ALA A 108 7.81 -4.99 6.53
C ALA A 108 6.50 -5.81 6.53
N ALA A 109 5.55 -5.47 7.40
CA ALA A 109 4.23 -6.12 7.43
C ALA A 109 3.43 -5.87 6.14
N VAL A 110 3.48 -4.65 5.60
CA VAL A 110 2.88 -4.32 4.29
C VAL A 110 3.58 -5.09 3.18
N ALA A 111 4.91 -5.15 3.17
CA ALA A 111 5.68 -5.90 2.20
C ALA A 111 5.32 -7.39 2.19
N GLN A 112 5.07 -8.01 3.35
CA GLN A 112 4.59 -9.39 3.43
C GLN A 112 3.29 -9.59 2.67
N VAL A 113 2.33 -8.67 2.83
CA VAL A 113 1.04 -8.72 2.13
C VAL A 113 1.23 -8.52 0.62
N VAL A 114 2.09 -7.58 0.21
CA VAL A 114 2.38 -7.35 -1.21
C VAL A 114 3.02 -8.60 -1.83
N VAL A 115 4.09 -9.13 -1.23
CA VAL A 115 4.79 -10.33 -1.71
C VAL A 115 3.84 -11.54 -1.78
N ALA A 116 2.97 -11.73 -0.78
CA ALA A 116 2.00 -12.83 -0.76
C ALA A 116 0.98 -12.75 -1.91
N ASN A 117 0.67 -11.54 -2.39
CA ASN A 117 -0.28 -11.31 -3.48
C ASN A 117 0.37 -11.19 -4.87
N SER A 118 1.70 -11.08 -4.95
CA SER A 118 2.44 -10.95 -6.22
C SER A 118 2.81 -12.29 -6.87
N GLY A 119 2.57 -13.40 -6.19
CA GLY A 119 2.79 -14.75 -6.72
C GLY A 119 1.71 -15.18 -7.73
N PRO A 120 1.95 -16.26 -8.50
CA PRO A 120 0.97 -16.81 -9.42
C PRO A 120 -0.25 -17.22 -8.61
N GLN A 121 -1.38 -16.55 -8.86
CA GLN A 121 -2.66 -16.96 -8.31
C GLN A 121 -2.89 -18.41 -8.72
N LYS A 122 -2.77 -19.34 -7.77
CA LYS A 122 -3.35 -20.66 -7.92
C LYS A 122 -4.85 -20.43 -7.96
N THR A 123 -5.37 -20.20 -9.16
CA THR A 123 -6.79 -20.12 -9.46
C THR A 123 -7.42 -21.41 -8.97
N LYS A 124 -7.93 -21.40 -7.74
CA LYS A 124 -8.87 -22.41 -7.23
C LYS A 124 -10.25 -22.21 -7.90
N HIS A 125 -10.26 -21.99 -9.21
CA HIS A 125 -11.45 -22.12 -10.05
C HIS A 125 -11.49 -23.53 -10.65
N SER A 126 -11.48 -24.53 -9.77
CA SER A 126 -12.03 -25.86 -10.04
C SER A 126 -13.13 -26.12 -9.02
N LEU A 127 -14.19 -25.33 -9.14
CA LEU A 127 -15.53 -25.68 -8.66
C LEU A 127 -16.49 -25.56 -9.85
N ALA A 128 -16.08 -26.13 -10.98
CA ALA A 128 -16.99 -26.49 -12.04
C ALA A 128 -17.02 -28.01 -12.11
N ARG A 129 -18.23 -28.54 -11.94
CA ARG A 129 -18.66 -29.89 -12.32
C ARG A 129 -18.29 -31.01 -11.32
N ASN A 130 -19.18 -31.20 -10.35
CA ASN A 130 -19.80 -32.50 -10.02
C ASN A 130 -20.78 -32.33 -8.84
N VAL A 131 -21.93 -31.69 -9.08
CA VAL A 131 -23.14 -31.94 -8.28
C VAL A 131 -24.10 -32.69 -9.20
N GLY A 132 -23.77 -33.96 -9.40
CA GLY A 132 -24.66 -34.95 -9.98
C GLY A 132 -25.07 -35.92 -8.86
N TRP A 133 -26.36 -35.91 -8.54
CA TRP A 133 -27.10 -37.02 -7.92
C TRP A 133 -26.70 -37.45 -6.49
N ALA A 134 -27.11 -36.64 -5.50
CA ALA A 134 -27.53 -37.08 -4.16
C ALA A 134 -28.21 -35.84 -3.52
N ALA A 135 -29.43 -35.84 -2.99
CA ALA A 135 -30.29 -36.91 -2.53
C ALA A 135 -31.76 -36.47 -2.67
N VAL A 136 -32.54 -37.31 -3.34
CA VAL A 136 -33.93 -37.54 -2.94
C VAL A 136 -33.84 -38.35 -1.64
N GLY A 137 -34.49 -37.87 -0.59
CA GLY A 137 -34.74 -38.63 0.64
C GLY A 137 -33.99 -38.10 1.86
N GLY A 138 -34.75 -37.71 2.88
CA GLY A 138 -34.18 -37.54 4.22
C GLY A 138 -34.72 -36.39 5.06
N ALA A 139 -36.00 -36.03 4.95
CA ALA A 139 -36.68 -35.35 6.05
C ALA A 139 -36.87 -36.35 7.22
N ALA A 140 -35.84 -36.59 8.01
CA ALA A 140 -35.91 -37.29 9.30
C ALA A 140 -34.55 -37.28 10.01
N ALA A 141 -34.29 -36.24 10.82
CA ALA A 141 -33.49 -36.31 12.06
C ALA A 141 -33.31 -34.91 12.65
N MET A 142 -34.43 -34.27 13.01
CA MET A 142 -34.42 -33.49 14.25
C MET A 142 -34.68 -34.47 15.39
N LEU A 143 -34.11 -34.18 16.57
CA LEU A 143 -34.20 -34.89 17.85
C LEU A 143 -33.03 -35.83 18.15
N LEU A 144 -31.91 -35.26 18.61
CA LEU A 144 -31.23 -35.67 19.84
C LEU A 144 -30.03 -34.73 20.09
N ALA A 145 -30.31 -33.56 20.65
CA ALA A 145 -29.36 -32.84 21.47
C ALA A 145 -29.84 -33.00 22.92
N VAL A 146 -29.02 -33.58 23.78
CA VAL A 146 -28.88 -33.35 25.24
C VAL A 146 -28.14 -34.55 25.85
N VAL A 147 -27.18 -34.26 26.72
CA VAL A 147 -26.26 -35.15 27.46
C VAL A 147 -24.99 -35.57 26.71
N ILE A 148 -24.04 -34.64 26.58
CA ILE A 148 -22.63 -34.72 27.05
C ILE A 148 -22.02 -33.35 26.73
N GLY A 149 -21.56 -32.66 27.77
CA GLY A 149 -21.00 -31.30 27.66
C GLY A 149 -19.69 -31.27 26.88
N LEU A 150 -19.76 -30.93 25.60
CA LEU A 150 -18.63 -30.40 24.82
C LEU A 150 -18.81 -28.89 24.69
N PRO A 151 -17.80 -28.06 25.02
CA PRO A 151 -17.87 -26.64 24.72
C PRO A 151 -17.90 -26.47 23.21
N ALA A 152 -18.97 -25.85 22.73
CA ALA A 152 -19.20 -25.54 21.34
C ALA A 152 -18.03 -24.74 20.77
N LEU A 153 -17.32 -25.34 19.81
CA LEU A 153 -16.62 -24.57 18.77
C LEU A 153 -17.68 -23.64 18.16
N HIS A 154 -17.51 -22.34 18.38
CA HIS A 154 -18.22 -21.34 17.60
C HIS A 154 -17.67 -21.41 16.18
N THR A 155 -18.29 -22.23 15.33
CA THR A 155 -18.24 -22.02 13.89
C THR A 155 -19.04 -20.75 13.63
N ALA A 156 -18.33 -19.62 13.56
CA ALA A 156 -18.85 -18.39 13.01
C ALA A 156 -19.21 -18.67 11.54
N THR A 157 -20.48 -18.92 11.28
CA THR A 157 -21.05 -18.83 9.94
C THR A 157 -20.99 -17.37 9.54
N VAL A 158 -19.88 -16.99 8.90
CA VAL A 158 -19.75 -15.69 8.22
C VAL A 158 -20.80 -15.69 7.12
N SER A 159 -21.76 -14.78 7.26
CA SER A 159 -22.84 -14.58 6.30
C SER A 159 -22.26 -14.28 4.92
N ALA A 160 -22.78 -14.93 3.89
CA ALA A 160 -22.34 -14.82 2.50
C ALA A 160 -22.55 -13.42 1.87
N ASN A 161 -23.06 -12.45 2.63
CA ASN A 161 -23.15 -11.05 2.21
C ASN A 161 -21.86 -10.24 2.42
N VAL A 162 -20.79 -10.82 2.99
CA VAL A 162 -19.48 -10.14 3.11
C VAL A 162 -18.60 -10.30 1.85
N VAL A 163 -19.00 -11.16 0.90
CA VAL A 163 -18.20 -11.46 -0.31
C VAL A 163 -18.43 -10.46 -1.46
N ALA A 164 -19.32 -9.47 -1.30
CA ALA A 164 -19.49 -8.38 -2.27
C ALA A 164 -18.54 -7.18 -2.06
N GLN A 165 -17.56 -7.29 -1.16
CA GLN A 165 -16.56 -6.22 -0.91
C GLN A 165 -15.13 -6.77 -0.92
N ALA A 166 -14.84 -7.69 -1.84
CA ALA A 166 -13.48 -8.11 -2.17
C ALA A 166 -12.97 -7.24 -3.32
N GLY A 167 -12.34 -6.12 -2.99
CA GLY A 167 -11.74 -5.24 -4.00
C GLY A 167 -11.41 -3.84 -3.53
N ARG A 168 -10.66 -3.70 -2.43
CA ARG A 168 -9.80 -2.53 -2.16
C ARG A 168 -8.84 -2.89 -1.03
N PRO A 169 -7.51 -2.77 -1.21
CA PRO A 169 -6.59 -2.86 -0.09
C PRO A 169 -6.96 -1.73 0.87
N GLN A 170 -7.38 -2.07 2.09
CA GLN A 170 -7.50 -1.08 3.14
C GLN A 170 -6.08 -0.65 3.49
N ALA A 171 -5.65 0.46 2.87
CA ALA A 171 -4.55 1.25 3.39
C ALA A 171 -4.85 1.52 4.86
N LEU A 172 -3.83 1.42 5.71
CA LEU A 172 -3.90 1.77 7.11
C LEU A 172 -4.38 3.23 7.20
N VAL A 173 -5.69 3.42 7.42
CA VAL A 173 -6.30 4.74 7.52
C VAL A 173 -5.70 5.40 8.77
N PRO A 174 -4.97 6.53 8.64
CA PRO A 174 -4.49 7.24 9.82
C PRO A 174 -5.67 7.58 10.71
N VAL A 175 -5.58 7.22 12.00
CA VAL A 175 -6.64 7.40 13.00
C VAL A 175 -7.05 8.87 13.04
N GLY A 176 -8.20 9.23 12.47
CA GLY A 176 -8.72 10.61 12.44
C GLY A 176 -9.23 11.09 11.08
N VAL A 177 -8.95 10.37 10.01
CA VAL A 177 -9.45 10.66 8.65
C VAL A 177 -10.49 9.61 8.25
N SER A 178 -11.62 10.02 7.68
CA SER A 178 -12.65 9.05 7.25
C SER A 178 -12.21 8.31 5.98
N PRO A 179 -12.57 7.02 5.79
CA PRO A 179 -12.26 6.29 4.56
C PRO A 179 -12.73 7.01 3.29
N ASP A 180 -13.86 7.70 3.37
CA ASP A 180 -14.44 8.45 2.24
C ASP A 180 -13.59 9.67 1.84
N GLU A 181 -12.91 10.32 2.80
CA GLU A 181 -12.03 11.46 2.53
C GLU A 181 -10.74 11.07 1.81
N ILE A 182 -10.20 9.90 2.12
CA ILE A 182 -9.01 9.35 1.45
C ILE A 182 -9.37 8.95 0.03
N ASP A 183 -10.50 8.26 -0.16
CA ASP A 183 -11.00 7.90 -1.50
C ASP A 183 -11.22 9.15 -2.37
N ALA A 184 -11.76 10.23 -1.80
CA ALA A 184 -11.94 11.50 -2.49
C ALA A 184 -10.61 12.19 -2.85
N ALA A 185 -9.63 12.17 -1.94
CA ALA A 185 -8.30 12.73 -2.19
C ALA A 185 -7.55 11.96 -3.29
N LEU A 186 -7.61 10.62 -3.27
CA LEU A 186 -7.01 9.76 -4.29
C LEU A 186 -7.68 9.95 -5.65
N ALA A 187 -9.02 10.02 -5.70
CA ALA A 187 -9.75 10.29 -6.93
C ALA A 187 -9.39 11.66 -7.52
N LEU A 188 -9.20 12.68 -6.67
CA LEU A 188 -8.73 13.99 -7.11
C LEU A 188 -7.30 13.93 -7.67
N HIS A 189 -6.40 13.21 -6.99
CA HIS A 189 -5.02 13.04 -7.44
C HIS A 189 -4.96 12.36 -8.82
N GLU A 190 -5.72 11.28 -9.00
CA GLU A 190 -5.82 10.58 -10.28
C GLU A 190 -6.36 11.48 -11.41
N LYS A 191 -7.34 12.35 -11.12
CA LYS A 191 -7.83 13.33 -12.10
C LYS A 191 -6.74 14.35 -12.48
N ILE A 192 -5.88 14.74 -11.54
CA ILE A 192 -4.77 15.65 -11.81
C ILE A 192 -3.70 14.97 -12.69
N GLU A 193 -3.29 13.74 -12.35
CA GLU A 193 -2.28 13.00 -13.13
C GLU A 193 -2.73 12.70 -14.56
N ARG A 194 -4.03 12.40 -14.74
CA ARG A 194 -4.62 12.16 -16.07
C ARG A 194 -4.85 13.45 -16.87
N GLY A 195 -4.53 14.61 -16.32
CA GLY A 195 -4.75 15.92 -16.96
C GLY A 195 -6.23 16.31 -17.10
N ILE A 196 -7.12 15.62 -16.40
CA ILE A 196 -8.57 15.85 -16.36
C ILE A 196 -8.88 17.13 -15.56
N CYS A 197 -8.14 17.33 -14.47
CA CYS A 197 -8.18 18.54 -13.64
C CYS A 197 -6.78 19.19 -13.62
N ARG A 198 -6.72 20.53 -13.64
CA ARG A 198 -5.45 21.22 -13.36
C ARG A 198 -5.17 21.23 -11.86
N ALA A 199 -3.92 20.98 -11.49
CA ALA A 199 -3.48 21.16 -10.11
C ALA A 199 -3.68 22.62 -9.68
N PRO A 200 -4.25 22.89 -8.50
CA PRO A 200 -4.44 24.25 -8.02
C PRO A 200 -3.08 24.91 -7.80
N HIS A 201 -2.93 26.15 -8.27
CA HIS A 201 -1.73 26.93 -7.96
C HIS A 201 -1.67 27.19 -6.46
N LEU A 202 -0.55 26.81 -5.82
CA LEU A 202 -0.38 26.88 -4.37
C LEU A 202 -0.64 28.27 -3.77
N LEU A 203 -0.46 29.33 -4.56
CA LEU A 203 -0.67 30.73 -4.18
C LEU A 203 -2.16 31.13 -4.09
N VAL A 204 -3.07 30.32 -4.64
CA VAL A 204 -4.53 30.58 -4.65
C VAL A 204 -5.25 29.79 -3.55
N LEU A 205 -4.54 28.91 -2.84
CA LEU A 205 -5.08 28.13 -1.75
C LEU A 205 -5.34 29.02 -0.51
N PRO A 206 -6.50 28.88 0.14
CA PRO A 206 -6.77 29.55 1.41
C PRO A 206 -5.70 29.21 2.47
N PRO A 207 -5.38 30.14 3.40
CA PRO A 207 -4.45 29.89 4.49
C PRO A 207 -4.86 28.64 5.29
N GLY A 208 -3.95 27.68 5.46
CA GLY A 208 -4.19 26.39 6.15
C GLY A 208 -4.53 25.22 5.21
N GLN A 209 -4.98 25.46 3.98
CA GLN A 209 -5.29 24.40 3.01
C GLN A 209 -4.08 23.96 2.19
N VAL A 210 -3.05 24.82 2.08
CA VAL A 210 -1.75 24.48 1.49
C VAL A 210 -1.13 23.29 2.21
N THR A 211 -1.11 23.30 3.54
CA THR A 211 -0.53 22.24 4.36
C THR A 211 -1.27 20.92 4.17
N ALA A 212 -2.60 20.93 4.14
CA ALA A 212 -3.38 19.72 3.87
C ALA A 212 -3.13 19.15 2.48
N TYR A 213 -3.05 20.02 1.46
CA TYR A 213 -2.75 19.61 0.09
C TYR A 213 -1.35 19.01 -0.04
N MET A 214 -0.33 19.65 0.57
CA MET A 214 1.05 19.16 0.55
C MET A 214 1.17 17.85 1.35
N ASN A 215 0.53 17.74 2.51
CA ASN A 215 0.52 16.51 3.30
C ASN A 215 -0.14 15.35 2.55
N ALA A 216 -1.24 15.62 1.83
CA ALA A 216 -1.94 14.62 1.04
C ALA A 216 -1.13 14.14 -0.17
N ILE A 217 -0.42 15.04 -0.87
CA ILE A 217 0.40 14.69 -2.04
C ILE A 217 1.73 14.05 -1.65
N GLU A 218 2.35 14.51 -0.57
CA GLU A 218 3.62 13.94 -0.07
C GLU A 218 3.41 12.67 0.77
N ALA A 219 2.17 12.19 0.91
CA ALA A 219 1.80 11.03 1.73
C ALA A 219 2.39 11.10 3.16
N ARG A 220 2.41 12.29 3.77
CA ARG A 220 2.94 12.48 5.13
C ARG A 220 2.00 11.88 6.18
N THR A 221 2.59 11.25 7.20
CA THR A 221 1.85 10.86 8.40
C THR A 221 1.52 12.11 9.21
N PRO A 222 0.24 12.37 9.56
CA PRO A 222 -0.18 13.58 10.27
C PRO A 222 0.52 13.75 11.62
N ASP A 223 1.02 14.96 11.92
CA ASP A 223 1.50 15.30 13.26
C ASP A 223 0.31 15.53 14.24
N ASP A 224 -0.85 15.96 13.72
CA ASP A 224 -2.16 15.98 14.39
C ASP A 224 -3.24 15.46 13.43
N PRO A 225 -3.66 14.19 13.56
CA PRO A 225 -4.58 13.58 12.61
C PRO A 225 -6.00 14.17 12.64
N VAL A 226 -6.40 14.82 13.73
CA VAL A 226 -7.73 15.46 13.85
C VAL A 226 -7.73 16.84 13.19
N ALA A 227 -6.65 17.60 13.33
CA ALA A 227 -6.48 18.85 12.58
C ALA A 227 -6.35 18.58 11.08
N ASP A 228 -5.55 17.59 10.69
CA ASP A 228 -5.31 17.27 9.28
C ASP A 228 -6.55 16.71 8.57
N GLY A 229 -7.33 15.84 9.23
CA GLY A 229 -8.63 15.41 8.69
C GLY A 229 -9.61 16.57 8.46
N ARG A 230 -9.65 17.55 9.38
CA ARG A 230 -10.46 18.76 9.21
C ARG A 230 -9.95 19.63 8.05
N ASN A 231 -8.64 19.80 7.94
CA ASN A 231 -8.04 20.62 6.88
C ASN A 231 -8.22 19.98 5.50
N LEU A 232 -8.08 18.65 5.39
CA LEU A 232 -8.35 17.89 4.17
C LEU A 232 -9.82 18.01 3.75
N ARG A 233 -10.76 17.85 4.68
CA ARG A 233 -12.19 18.01 4.40
C ARG A 233 -12.53 19.43 3.94
N ALA A 234 -11.94 20.43 4.58
CA ALA A 234 -12.12 21.83 4.19
C ALA A 234 -11.56 22.10 2.79
N PHE A 235 -10.41 21.50 2.46
CA PHE A 235 -9.82 21.57 1.11
C PHE A 235 -10.71 20.90 0.07
N LEU A 236 -11.17 19.67 0.29
CA LEU A 236 -12.03 18.95 -0.65
C LEU A 236 -13.34 19.70 -0.91
N ALA A 237 -13.98 20.24 0.14
CA ALA A 237 -15.18 21.05 -0.01
C ALA A 237 -14.94 22.36 -0.79
N TRP A 238 -13.82 23.03 -0.54
CA TRP A 238 -13.42 24.22 -1.32
C TRP A 238 -13.13 23.86 -2.78
N PHE A 239 -12.41 22.77 -3.03
CA PHE A 239 -12.05 22.31 -4.37
C PHE A 239 -13.31 21.97 -5.17
N ASP A 240 -14.24 21.26 -4.56
CA ASP A 240 -15.52 20.91 -5.18
C ASP A 240 -16.36 22.15 -5.51
N THR A 241 -16.30 23.19 -4.67
CA THR A 241 -17.06 24.42 -4.90
C THR A 241 -16.44 25.34 -5.95
N ILE A 242 -15.10 25.45 -5.97
CA ILE A 242 -14.40 26.49 -6.74
C ILE A 242 -13.76 25.97 -8.02
N LYS A 243 -13.31 24.71 -8.05
CA LYS A 243 -12.43 24.18 -9.10
C LYS A 243 -12.97 22.96 -9.84
N SER A 244 -14.00 22.29 -9.32
CA SER A 244 -14.67 21.19 -10.05
C SER A 244 -15.22 21.62 -11.42
N THR A 245 -15.63 22.88 -11.55
CA THR A 245 -16.14 23.45 -12.82
C THR A 245 -15.07 23.66 -13.88
N GLU A 246 -13.79 23.65 -13.51
CA GLU A 246 -12.65 23.73 -14.43
C GLU A 246 -12.12 22.34 -14.82
N CYS A 247 -12.63 21.27 -14.20
CA CYS A 247 -12.30 19.90 -14.55
C CYS A 247 -13.08 19.44 -15.79
N TYR A 248 -12.41 18.75 -16.70
CA TYR A 248 -13.05 18.14 -17.86
C TYR A 248 -13.61 16.77 -17.48
N ASP A 249 -14.92 16.60 -17.41
CA ASP A 249 -15.50 15.25 -17.26
C ASP A 249 -15.67 14.60 -18.64
N PRO A 250 -14.92 13.54 -18.97
CA PRO A 250 -15.11 12.85 -20.23
C PRO A 250 -16.50 12.20 -20.25
N PRO A 251 -17.25 12.29 -21.36
CA PRO A 251 -18.55 11.65 -21.46
C PRO A 251 -18.40 10.13 -21.32
N LEU A 252 -19.32 9.51 -20.57
CA LEU A 252 -19.36 8.06 -20.27
C LEU A 252 -19.37 7.15 -21.51
N ASN A 253 -19.56 7.73 -22.69
CA ASN A 253 -19.84 7.07 -23.95
C ASN A 253 -18.57 6.82 -24.80
N GLY A 254 -17.37 7.19 -24.32
CA GLY A 254 -16.10 6.90 -25.01
C GLY A 254 -15.88 7.58 -26.37
N HIS A 255 -16.74 8.52 -26.78
CA HIS A 255 -16.58 9.25 -28.04
C HIS A 255 -15.91 10.61 -27.81
N THR A 256 -14.61 10.70 -28.06
CA THR A 256 -13.85 11.96 -28.17
C THR A 256 -14.12 12.65 -29.50
N ALA A 257 -15.38 12.94 -29.83
CA ALA A 257 -15.73 13.72 -31.02
C ALA A 257 -16.19 15.13 -30.60
N VAL A 258 -15.23 16.06 -30.49
CA VAL A 258 -15.54 17.48 -30.31
C VAL A 258 -16.05 18.02 -31.65
N LYS A 259 -17.36 18.26 -31.75
CA LYS A 259 -17.94 19.00 -32.87
C LYS A 259 -17.87 20.49 -32.52
N TRP A 260 -16.89 21.18 -33.08
CA TRP A 260 -16.80 22.63 -32.96
C TRP A 260 -17.96 23.27 -33.73
N SER A 261 -18.95 23.82 -33.03
CA SER A 261 -19.90 24.75 -33.63
C SER A 261 -19.24 26.11 -33.74
N LYS A 262 -19.02 26.58 -34.97
CA LYS A 262 -18.57 27.95 -35.24
C LYS A 262 -19.63 28.93 -34.74
N SER A 263 -19.22 29.91 -33.93
CA SER A 263 -19.92 31.20 -33.80
C SER A 263 -19.46 32.12 -34.93
#